data_AF-A0A356AXT0-F1
#
_entry.id   AF-A0A356AXT0-F1
#
_cell.length_a   1.000
_cell.length_b   1.000
_cell.length_c   1.000
_cell.angle_alpha   90.00
_cell.angle_beta   90.00
_cell.angle_gamma   90.00
#
_symmetry.space_group_name_H-M   'P 1'
#
loop_
_entity.id
_entity.type
_entity.pdbx_description
1 polymer ?
#
loop_
_entity_poly.entity_id
_entity_poly.type
_entity_poly.pdbx_seq_one_letter_code
_entity_poly.pdbx_strand_id
1 'polypeptide(L)'
;EEAFCKEALELAPNMETVSVKKGLTPGTGDECTASEYAARNTTAIHVNPIKAREMIYAGAKKAATRYLDDPSQFTLPFSELEPPFVKVVKFRKDQQREDWVKTANTIEEIYSKRLIY
;
A
#
# COMPACT_ATOMS: atom_id res chain seq x y z
N GLU A 1 -9.03 2.48 -2.03
CA GLU A 1 -8.42 3.24 -3.14
C GLU A 1 -8.14 2.24 -4.25
N GLU A 2 -8.46 2.57 -5.50
CA GLU A 2 -8.37 1.64 -6.63
C GLU A 2 -6.92 1.19 -6.87
N ALA A 3 -5.97 2.12 -6.77
CA ALA A 3 -4.54 1.82 -6.92
C ALA A 3 -4.09 0.79 -5.87
N PHE A 4 -4.44 0.98 -4.60
CA PHE A 4 -4.07 0.03 -3.54
C PHE A 4 -4.74 -1.33 -3.70
N CYS A 5 -5.96 -1.40 -4.23
CA CYS A 5 -6.59 -2.67 -4.54
C CYS A 5 -5.84 -3.42 -5.64
N LYS A 6 -5.31 -2.71 -6.65
CA LYS A 6 -4.48 -3.30 -7.70
C LYS A 6 -3.14 -3.80 -7.16
N GLU A 7 -2.42 -2.96 -6.41
CA GLU A 7 -1.15 -3.34 -5.76
C GLU A 7 -1.32 -4.55 -4.84
N ALA A 8 -2.41 -4.60 -4.07
CA ALA A 8 -2.70 -5.74 -3.19
C ALA A 8 -2.94 -7.04 -3.98
N LEU A 9 -3.58 -6.97 -5.14
CA LEU A 9 -3.80 -8.12 -6.03
C LEU A 9 -2.52 -8.54 -6.79
N GLU A 10 -1.68 -7.58 -7.18
CA GLU A 10 -0.36 -7.87 -7.75
C GLU A 10 0.53 -8.58 -6.73
N LEU A 11 0.42 -8.20 -5.46
CA LEU A 11 1.17 -8.84 -4.38
C LEU A 11 0.57 -10.19 -3.98
N ALA A 12 -0.74 -10.27 -3.80
CA ALA A 12 -1.43 -11.47 -3.34
C ALA A 12 -2.66 -11.71 -4.24
N PRO A 13 -2.52 -12.49 -5.33
CA PRO A 13 -3.56 -12.62 -6.36
C PRO A 13 -4.94 -13.08 -5.87
N ASN A 14 -4.97 -13.79 -4.75
CA ASN A 14 -6.20 -14.34 -4.18
C ASN A 14 -6.88 -13.39 -3.17
N MET A 15 -6.26 -12.26 -2.83
CA MET A 15 -6.81 -11.30 -1.87
C MET A 15 -8.15 -10.74 -2.34
N GLU A 16 -9.11 -10.64 -1.44
CA GLU A 16 -10.37 -9.96 -1.73
C GLU A 16 -10.19 -8.45 -1.49
N THR A 17 -10.40 -7.63 -2.53
CA THR A 17 -10.23 -6.18 -2.44
C THR A 17 -11.51 -5.45 -2.83
N VAL A 18 -11.77 -4.31 -2.20
CA VAL A 18 -12.94 -3.46 -2.48
C VAL A 18 -12.49 -2.02 -2.62
N SER A 19 -12.60 -1.47 -3.83
CA SER A 19 -12.32 -0.06 -4.08
C SER A 19 -13.58 0.80 -3.92
N VAL A 20 -13.53 1.75 -2.98
CA VAL A 20 -14.60 2.74 -2.73
C VAL A 20 -14.18 4.17 -3.08
N LYS A 21 -12.95 4.34 -3.54
CA LYS A 21 -12.35 5.62 -3.94
C LYS A 21 -11.41 5.36 -5.10
N LYS A 22 -11.43 6.23 -6.09
CA LYS A 22 -10.52 6.21 -7.24
C LYS A 22 -9.83 7.56 -7.40
N GLY A 23 -8.51 7.59 -7.23
CA GLY A 23 -7.68 8.73 -7.60
C GLY A 23 -7.81 9.07 -9.09
N LEU A 24 -7.78 10.36 -9.42
CA LEU A 24 -7.90 10.84 -10.81
C LEU A 24 -6.57 11.06 -11.52
N THR A 25 -5.47 11.11 -10.77
CA THR A 25 -4.13 11.35 -11.33
C THR A 25 -3.35 10.05 -11.38
N PRO A 26 -3.16 9.43 -12.56
CA PRO A 26 -2.40 8.19 -12.69
C PRO A 26 -0.89 8.41 -12.50
N GLY A 27 -0.15 7.33 -12.30
CA GLY A 27 1.32 7.33 -12.17
C GLY A 27 1.83 7.18 -10.72
N THR A 28 3.12 6.91 -10.56
CA THR A 28 3.75 6.65 -9.26
C THR A 28 4.08 7.92 -8.48
N GLY A 29 4.30 9.04 -9.18
CA GLY A 29 4.70 10.31 -8.58
C GLY A 29 6.12 10.28 -8.00
N ASP A 30 6.99 9.45 -8.57
CA ASP A 30 8.41 9.37 -8.20
C ASP A 30 9.19 10.61 -8.65
N GLU A 31 8.69 11.33 -9.64
CA GLU A 31 9.21 12.60 -10.13
C GLU A 31 8.85 13.80 -9.24
N CYS A 32 7.89 13.64 -8.32
CA CYS A 32 7.37 14.71 -7.50
C CYS A 32 8.22 14.95 -6.24
N THR A 33 8.39 16.21 -5.86
CA THR A 33 8.72 16.60 -4.47
C THR A 33 7.63 16.12 -3.51
N ALA A 34 7.90 16.14 -2.21
CA ALA A 34 6.88 15.83 -1.19
C ALA A 34 5.62 16.70 -1.33
N SER A 35 5.79 18.01 -1.55
CA SER A 35 4.66 18.94 -1.70
C SER A 35 3.86 18.72 -2.99
N GLU A 36 4.54 18.49 -4.11
CA GLU A 36 3.89 18.18 -5.40
C GLU A 36 3.14 16.85 -5.33
N TYR A 37 3.72 15.84 -4.69
CA TYR A 37 3.07 14.54 -4.51
C TYR A 37 1.79 14.65 -3.68
N ALA A 38 1.83 15.43 -2.60
CA ALA A 38 0.65 15.68 -1.76
C ALA A 38 -0.46 16.38 -2.55
N ALA A 39 -0.12 17.41 -3.33
CA ALA A 39 -1.08 18.15 -4.15
C ALA A 39 -1.68 17.28 -5.28
N ARG A 40 -0.85 16.47 -5.94
CA ARG A 40 -1.23 15.57 -7.05
C ARG A 40 -2.35 14.60 -6.69
N ASN A 41 -2.35 14.10 -5.46
CA ASN A 41 -3.23 13.02 -4.99
C ASN A 41 -4.51 13.49 -4.29
N THR A 42 -4.81 14.80 -4.36
CA THR A 42 -6.00 15.39 -3.71
C THR A 42 -7.32 15.05 -4.41
N THR A 43 -7.31 14.92 -5.73
CA THR A 43 -8.52 14.73 -6.54
C THR A 43 -8.89 13.26 -6.68
N ALA A 44 -10.12 12.90 -6.32
CA ALA A 44 -10.63 11.54 -6.42
C ALA A 44 -12.15 11.46 -6.54
N ILE A 45 -12.63 10.39 -7.19
CA ILE A 45 -14.03 10.00 -7.19
C ILE A 45 -14.29 9.11 -5.98
N HIS A 46 -15.28 9.48 -5.17
CA HIS A 46 -15.69 8.73 -3.98
C HIS A 46 -17.04 8.08 -4.21
N VAL A 47 -17.17 6.83 -3.80
CA VAL A 47 -18.46 6.17 -3.68
C VAL A 47 -19.20 6.79 -2.49
N ASN A 48 -20.53 6.94 -2.58
CA ASN A 48 -21.34 7.40 -1.47
C ASN A 48 -21.07 6.54 -0.20
N PRO A 49 -20.94 7.13 1.00
CA PRO A 49 -20.58 6.39 2.20
C PRO A 49 -21.47 5.19 2.53
N ILE A 50 -22.78 5.28 2.28
CA ILE A 50 -23.71 4.16 2.51
C ILE A 50 -23.35 3.01 1.56
N LYS A 51 -23.18 3.33 0.28
CA LYS A 51 -22.83 2.34 -0.73
C LYS A 51 -21.45 1.73 -0.50
N ALA A 52 -20.48 2.55 -0.08
CA ALA A 52 -19.14 2.09 0.27
C ALA A 52 -19.17 1.04 1.40
N ARG A 53 -19.99 1.24 2.43
CA ARG A 53 -20.16 0.28 3.54
C ARG A 53 -20.77 -1.03 3.06
N GLU A 54 -21.81 -0.96 2.21
CA GLU A 54 -22.41 -2.17 1.61
C GLU A 54 -21.38 -2.98 0.83
N MET A 55 -20.58 -2.30 0.00
CA MET A 55 -19.53 -2.95 -0.80
C MET A 55 -18.46 -3.60 0.08
N ILE A 56 -18.01 -2.90 1.12
CA ILE A 56 -17.01 -3.42 2.07
C ILE A 56 -17.56 -4.63 2.80
N TYR A 57 -18.82 -4.57 3.28
CA TYR A 57 -19.46 -5.70 3.95
C TYR A 57 -19.59 -6.91 3.01
N ALA A 58 -20.02 -6.69 1.77
CA ALA A 58 -20.15 -7.76 0.78
C ALA A 58 -18.78 -8.40 0.46
N GLY A 59 -17.73 -7.59 0.28
CA GLY A 59 -16.36 -8.07 0.07
C GLY A 59 -15.84 -8.86 1.28
N ALA A 60 -16.05 -8.36 2.50
CA ALA A 60 -15.64 -9.06 3.71
C ALA A 60 -16.36 -10.42 3.86
N LYS A 61 -17.66 -10.46 3.59
CA LYS A 61 -18.43 -11.71 3.60
C LYS A 61 -17.89 -12.71 2.56
N LYS A 62 -17.62 -12.26 1.34
CA LYS A 62 -17.04 -13.09 0.28
C LYS A 62 -15.66 -13.63 0.67
N ALA A 63 -14.79 -12.79 1.24
CA ALA A 63 -13.47 -13.19 1.73
C ALA A 63 -13.60 -14.29 2.79
N ALA A 64 -14.47 -14.09 3.79
CA ALA A 64 -14.70 -15.07 4.86
C ALA A 64 -15.24 -16.39 4.32
N THR A 65 -16.19 -16.35 3.38
CA THR A 65 -16.71 -17.56 2.73
C THR A 65 -15.62 -18.31 1.98
N ARG A 66 -14.80 -17.61 1.18
CA ARG A 66 -13.68 -18.23 0.45
C ARG A 66 -12.64 -18.83 1.39
N TYR A 67 -12.34 -18.16 2.50
CA TYR A 67 -11.40 -18.67 3.49
C TYR A 67 -11.91 -19.95 4.16
N LEU A 68 -13.21 -20.02 4.48
CA LEU A 68 -13.80 -21.22 5.06
C LEU A 68 -13.83 -22.40 4.07
N ASP A 69 -13.95 -22.12 2.77
CA ASP A 69 -13.95 -23.11 1.70
C ASP A 69 -12.53 -23.65 1.43
N ASP A 70 -11.56 -22.76 1.26
CA ASP A 70 -10.16 -23.12 1.00
C ASP A 70 -9.20 -22.08 1.61
N PRO A 71 -8.75 -22.30 2.87
CA PRO A 71 -7.78 -21.43 3.53
C PRO A 71 -6.45 -21.32 2.78
N SER A 72 -6.09 -22.33 1.96
CA SER A 72 -4.80 -22.37 1.26
C SER A 72 -4.69 -21.31 0.16
N GLN A 73 -5.80 -20.70 -0.25
CA GLN A 73 -5.79 -19.58 -1.19
C GLN A 73 -5.24 -18.30 -0.57
N PHE A 74 -5.29 -18.17 0.76
CA PHE A 74 -4.88 -16.98 1.50
C PHE A 74 -3.42 -17.08 1.94
N THR A 75 -2.51 -17.19 0.98
CA THR A 75 -1.07 -17.13 1.22
C THR A 75 -0.51 -15.74 0.94
N LEU A 76 0.57 -15.39 1.65
CA LEU A 76 1.42 -14.27 1.28
C LEU A 76 2.57 -14.81 0.42
N PRO A 77 2.97 -14.12 -0.66
CA PRO A 77 4.03 -14.58 -1.57
C PRO A 77 5.42 -14.59 -0.91
N PHE A 78 5.53 -14.17 0.35
CA PHE A 78 6.78 -13.97 1.06
C PHE A 78 7.21 -15.16 1.92
N SER A 79 6.44 -16.26 1.91
CA SER A 79 6.83 -17.49 2.60
C SER A 79 8.14 -18.10 2.08
N GLU A 80 8.56 -17.70 0.88
CA GLU A 80 9.78 -18.17 0.21
C GLU A 80 10.91 -17.13 0.20
N LEU A 81 10.74 -15.99 0.89
CA LEU A 81 11.82 -15.01 1.00
C LEU A 81 12.95 -15.57 1.86
N GLU A 82 14.12 -15.75 1.27
CA GLU A 82 15.32 -16.18 1.98
C GLU A 82 16.13 -14.98 2.49
N PRO A 83 16.62 -15.00 3.75
CA PRO A 83 17.48 -13.94 4.28
C PRO A 83 18.86 -13.91 3.58
N PRO A 84 19.60 -12.79 3.68
CA PRO A 84 19.34 -11.62 4.51
C PRO A 84 18.41 -10.59 3.86
N PHE A 85 17.50 -10.01 4.65
CA PHE A 85 16.64 -8.92 4.20
C PHE A 85 17.28 -7.56 4.43
N VAL A 86 17.09 -6.66 3.46
CA VAL A 86 17.55 -5.28 3.54
C VAL A 86 16.34 -4.36 3.40
N LYS A 87 16.20 -3.39 4.31
CA LYS A 87 15.20 -2.33 4.19
C LYS A 87 15.84 -1.13 3.50
N VAL A 88 15.30 -0.79 2.34
CA VAL A 88 15.65 0.43 1.61
C VAL A 88 14.50 1.41 1.71
N VAL A 89 14.76 2.60 2.25
CA VAL A 89 13.79 3.70 2.31
C VAL A 89 14.29 4.82 1.43
N LYS A 90 13.52 5.16 0.39
CA LYS A 90 13.79 6.30 -0.49
C LYS A 90 12.91 7.47 -0.04
N PHE A 91 13.54 8.59 0.29
CA PHE A 91 12.83 9.81 0.66
C PHE A 91 12.82 10.77 -0.51
N ARG A 92 11.65 11.38 -0.76
CA ARG A 92 11.49 12.46 -1.72
C ARG A 92 12.08 13.75 -1.16
N LYS A 93 12.61 14.57 -2.05
CA LYS A 93 13.04 15.92 -1.75
C LYS A 93 11.87 16.78 -1.27
N ASP A 94 12.17 17.69 -0.37
CA ASP A 94 11.27 18.72 0.14
C ASP A 94 12.08 20.00 0.41
N GLN A 95 11.44 21.08 0.88
CA GLN A 95 12.08 22.39 1.08
C GLN A 95 13.38 22.37 1.90
N GLN A 96 13.57 21.36 2.75
CA GLN A 96 14.73 21.25 3.65
C GLN A 96 15.73 20.16 3.26
N ARG A 97 15.40 19.25 2.34
CA ARG A 97 16.19 18.03 2.07
C ARG A 97 16.09 17.60 0.61
N GLU A 98 17.22 17.23 0.03
CA GLU A 98 17.28 16.55 -1.27
C GLU A 98 16.80 15.09 -1.17
N ASP A 99 16.64 14.45 -2.33
CA ASP A 99 16.38 13.01 -2.39
C ASP A 99 17.50 12.24 -1.69
N TRP A 100 17.14 11.29 -0.83
CA TRP A 100 18.14 10.45 -0.16
C TRP A 100 17.61 9.05 0.12
N VAL A 101 18.54 8.10 0.19
CA VAL A 101 18.25 6.68 0.41
C VAL A 101 18.87 6.23 1.72
N LYS A 102 18.04 5.65 2.60
CA LYS A 102 18.50 4.96 3.81
C LYS A 102 18.46 3.46 3.56
N THR A 103 19.59 2.80 3.73
CA THR A 103 19.69 1.33 3.73
C THR A 103 19.93 0.86 5.16
N ALA A 104 19.13 -0.11 5.60
CA ALA A 104 19.29 -0.79 6.89
C ALA A 104 19.48 -2.28 6.64
N ASN A 105 20.58 -2.83 7.15
CA ASN A 105 21.03 -4.20 6.92
C ASN A 105 20.83 -5.09 8.15
N THR A 106 20.52 -4.51 9.31
CA THR A 106 20.22 -5.27 10.54
C THR A 106 18.80 -5.01 11.05
N ILE A 107 18.26 -5.94 11.84
CA ILE A 107 16.95 -5.81 12.47
C ILE A 107 16.91 -4.56 13.36
N GLU A 108 17.99 -4.30 14.10
CA GLU A 108 18.13 -3.12 14.95
C GLU A 108 18.07 -1.83 14.13
N GLU A 109 18.75 -1.78 12.98
CA GLU A 109 18.71 -0.63 12.07
C GLU A 109 17.31 -0.42 11.46
N ILE A 110 16.61 -1.52 11.13
CA ILE A 110 15.26 -1.54 10.53
C ILE A 110 14.21 -0.92 11.47
N TYR A 111 14.29 -1.26 12.77
CA TYR A 111 13.34 -0.83 13.81
C TYR A 111 13.80 0.39 14.61
N SER A 112 15.03 0.89 14.39
CA SER A 112 15.51 2.12 15.02
C SER A 112 14.63 3.32 14.62
N LYS A 113 13.80 3.79 15.56
CA LYS A 113 13.11 5.07 15.44
C LYS A 113 14.13 6.19 15.58
N ARG A 114 14.61 6.75 14.47
CA ARG A 114 15.04 8.15 14.51
C ARG A 114 13.76 8.98 14.48
N LEU A 115 13.30 9.41 15.67
CA LEU A 115 12.43 10.58 15.80
C LEU A 115 13.19 11.74 15.18
N ILE A 116 12.79 12.15 13.99
CA ILE A 116 13.29 13.38 13.36
C ILE A 116 12.14 14.37 13.54
N TYR A 117 12.26 15.20 14.58
CA TYR A 117 11.46 16.41 14.76
C TYR A 117 11.81 17.43 13.67
#